data_AF-A0A3A9G113-F1
#
_entry.id   AF-A0A3A9G113-F1
#
_cell.length_a   1.000
_cell.length_b   1.000
_cell.length_c   1.000
_cell.angle_alpha   90.00
_cell.angle_beta   90.00
_cell.angle_gamma   90.00
#
_symmetry.space_group_name_H-M   'P 1'
#
loop_
_entity.id
_entity.type
_entity.pdbx_description
1 polymer ?
#
loop_
_entity_poly.entity_id
_entity_poly.type
_entity_poly.pdbx_seq_one_letter_code
_entity_poly.pdbx_strand_id
1 'polypeptide(L)'
;MDLFKKFEKEIKEIVVIHNFTKHYILLGEELSDDFETYLQPVKEFRDAYEHIVRVFTKCIGLGDAGSNMKKEEYVQKNLSKALGHEYRAFFDVADWFSIICRKQIYDIVQGYTYEQLCDKYPKYPEMKSRLYLISEEIATIRDKKDISSNIFDEVNHYQYALVELLGYYRDLVQCEL
;
A
#
# COMPACT_ATOMS: atom_id res chain seq x y z
N MET A 1 -23.83 -5.62 -19.48
CA MET A 1 -23.38 -5.16 -18.13
C MET A 1 -23.37 -6.34 -17.14
N ASP A 2 -22.80 -7.49 -17.56
CA ASP A 2 -22.87 -8.79 -16.86
C ASP A 2 -21.53 -9.15 -16.16
N LEU A 3 -20.41 -8.65 -16.71
CA LEU A 3 -19.06 -8.85 -16.18
C LEU A 3 -18.89 -8.33 -14.74
N PHE A 4 -19.34 -7.09 -14.48
CA PHE A 4 -19.18 -6.44 -13.17
C PHE A 4 -19.95 -7.16 -12.06
N LYS A 5 -21.14 -7.69 -12.35
CA LYS A 5 -21.91 -8.46 -11.36
C LYS A 5 -21.26 -9.80 -11.08
N LYS A 6 -20.72 -10.45 -12.11
CA LYS A 6 -20.13 -11.78 -11.99
C LYS A 6 -18.78 -11.78 -11.27
N PHE A 7 -17.97 -10.75 -11.48
CA PHE A 7 -16.62 -10.60 -10.90
C PHE A 7 -16.54 -9.40 -9.94
N GLU A 8 -17.66 -9.12 -9.25
CA GLU A 8 -17.80 -7.93 -8.41
C GLU A 8 -16.75 -7.90 -7.30
N LYS A 9 -16.47 -9.06 -6.70
CA LYS A 9 -15.49 -9.20 -5.61
C LYS A 9 -14.09 -8.80 -6.07
N GLU A 10 -13.59 -9.44 -7.12
CA GLU A 10 -12.23 -9.21 -7.62
C GLU A 10 -12.04 -7.76 -8.09
N ILE A 11 -13.06 -7.20 -8.74
CA ILE A 11 -13.03 -5.80 -9.19
C ILE A 11 -13.02 -4.85 -8.00
N LYS A 12 -13.81 -5.10 -6.96
CA LYS A 12 -13.79 -4.29 -5.73
C LYS A 12 -12.43 -4.34 -5.03
N GLU A 13 -11.84 -5.52 -4.91
CA GLU A 13 -10.51 -5.71 -4.31
C GLU A 13 -9.44 -4.92 -5.07
N ILE A 14 -9.40 -5.05 -6.40
CA ILE A 14 -8.49 -4.26 -7.27
C ILE A 14 -8.67 -2.76 -7.02
N VAL A 15 -9.91 -2.26 -7.07
CA VAL A 15 -10.20 -0.82 -6.95
C VAL A 15 -9.81 -0.27 -5.57
N VAL A 16 -10.10 -0.99 -4.50
CA VAL A 16 -9.78 -0.56 -3.13
C VAL A 16 -8.27 -0.50 -2.94
N ILE A 17 -7.55 -1.57 -3.30
CA ILE A 17 -6.09 -1.65 -3.13
C ILE A 17 -5.40 -0.61 -4.00
N HIS A 18 -5.88 -0.39 -5.23
CA HIS A 18 -5.36 0.65 -6.12
C HIS A 18 -5.43 2.04 -5.48
N ASN A 19 -6.58 2.40 -4.89
CA ASN A 19 -6.76 3.71 -4.27
C ASN A 19 -5.88 3.90 -3.03
N PHE A 20 -5.72 2.86 -2.19
CA PHE A 20 -4.78 2.91 -1.07
C PHE A 20 -3.33 3.05 -1.53
N THR A 21 -2.94 2.25 -2.52
CA THR A 21 -1.59 2.31 -3.08
C THR A 21 -1.30 3.70 -3.64
N LYS A 22 -2.20 4.24 -4.47
CA LYS A 22 -2.09 5.59 -5.02
C LYS A 22 -1.98 6.65 -3.92
N HIS A 23 -2.79 6.54 -2.87
CA HIS A 23 -2.75 7.48 -1.75
C HIS A 23 -1.36 7.54 -1.10
N TYR A 24 -0.75 6.39 -0.83
CA TYR A 24 0.58 6.33 -0.22
C TYR A 24 1.71 6.66 -1.18
N ILE A 25 1.55 6.45 -2.50
CA ILE A 25 2.51 6.95 -3.50
C ILE A 25 2.59 8.47 -3.38
N LEU A 26 1.44 9.15 -3.48
CA LEU A 26 1.37 10.61 -3.46
C LEU A 26 1.88 11.19 -2.13
N LEU A 27 1.51 10.59 -1.00
CA LEU A 27 2.03 11.04 0.30
C LEU A 27 3.54 10.81 0.43
N GLY A 28 4.05 9.69 -0.07
CA GLY A 28 5.48 9.41 -0.03
C GLY A 28 6.28 10.37 -0.91
N GLU A 29 5.78 10.70 -2.09
CA GLU A 29 6.38 11.71 -2.98
C GLU A 29 6.52 13.04 -2.24
N GLU A 30 5.44 13.53 -1.61
CA GLU A 30 5.44 14.82 -0.90
C GLU A 30 6.30 14.84 0.39
N LEU A 31 6.58 13.68 0.99
CA LEU A 31 7.33 13.58 2.26
C LEU A 31 8.75 13.05 2.09
N SER A 32 9.14 12.64 0.90
CA SER A 32 10.52 12.24 0.60
C SER A 32 11.42 13.46 0.41
N ASP A 33 12.69 13.36 0.80
CA ASP A 33 13.62 14.50 0.81
C ASP A 33 13.78 15.17 -0.57
N ASP A 34 13.75 14.37 -1.65
CA ASP A 34 13.98 14.80 -3.02
C ASP A 34 12.70 14.76 -3.89
N PHE A 35 11.53 14.63 -3.26
CA PHE A 35 10.22 14.48 -3.94
C PHE A 35 10.21 13.34 -4.98
N GLU A 36 10.85 12.22 -4.61
CA GLU A 36 11.08 11.10 -5.52
C GLU A 36 9.85 10.21 -5.68
N THR A 37 9.60 9.79 -6.90
CA THR A 37 8.62 8.73 -7.19
C THR A 37 9.25 7.35 -7.04
N TYR A 38 8.65 6.50 -6.19
CA TYR A 38 9.01 5.09 -6.15
C TYR A 38 8.41 4.33 -7.35
N LEU A 39 9.25 4.00 -8.32
CA LEU A 39 8.82 3.46 -9.62
C LEU A 39 8.24 2.04 -9.55
N GLN A 40 8.57 1.27 -8.52
CA GLN A 40 8.22 -0.13 -8.43
C GLN A 40 6.69 -0.35 -8.32
N PRO A 41 5.94 0.35 -7.45
CA PRO A 41 4.47 0.37 -7.46
C PRO A 41 3.86 0.79 -8.81
N VAL A 42 4.44 1.79 -9.48
CA VAL A 42 3.96 2.27 -10.79
C VAL A 42 4.09 1.19 -11.87
N LYS A 43 5.20 0.44 -11.85
CA LYS A 43 5.40 -0.71 -12.73
C LYS A 43 4.38 -1.81 -12.45
N GLU A 44 4.07 -2.10 -11.18
CA GLU A 44 3.04 -3.08 -10.84
C GLU A 44 1.63 -2.61 -11.27
N PHE A 45 1.29 -1.32 -11.16
CA PHE A 45 0.04 -0.77 -11.74
C PHE A 45 -0.05 -0.97 -13.25
N ARG A 46 1.04 -0.73 -13.99
CA ARG A 46 1.07 -0.99 -15.44
C ARG A 46 0.79 -2.47 -15.74
N ASP A 47 1.41 -3.37 -14.99
CA ASP A 47 1.23 -4.82 -15.19
C ASP A 47 -0.19 -5.27 -14.81
N ALA A 48 -0.80 -4.68 -13.77
CA ALA A 48 -2.22 -4.86 -13.45
C ALA A 48 -3.13 -4.36 -14.58
N TYR A 49 -2.85 -3.17 -15.11
CA TYR A 49 -3.59 -2.57 -16.21
C TYR A 49 -3.56 -3.45 -17.48
N GLU A 50 -2.41 -4.01 -17.82
CA GLU A 50 -2.28 -4.95 -18.94
C GLU A 50 -3.22 -6.16 -18.80
N HIS A 51 -3.34 -6.71 -17.59
CA HIS A 51 -4.29 -7.79 -17.32
C HIS A 51 -5.75 -7.36 -17.44
N ILE A 52 -6.08 -6.15 -17.00
CA ILE A 52 -7.42 -5.56 -17.15
C ILE A 52 -7.76 -5.35 -18.63
N VAL A 53 -6.83 -4.82 -19.43
CA VAL A 53 -7.00 -4.66 -20.88
C VAL A 53 -7.27 -6.01 -21.54
N ARG A 54 -6.54 -7.07 -21.17
CA ARG A 54 -6.79 -8.44 -21.69
C ARG A 54 -8.19 -8.97 -21.39
N VAL A 55 -8.74 -8.65 -20.21
CA VAL A 55 -10.14 -8.96 -19.86
C VAL A 55 -11.08 -8.27 -20.84
N PHE A 56 -10.90 -6.97 -21.04
CA PHE A 56 -11.76 -6.21 -21.96
C PHE A 56 -11.63 -6.66 -23.41
N THR A 57 -10.42 -6.91 -23.91
CA THR A 57 -10.15 -7.46 -25.25
C THR A 57 -10.91 -8.75 -25.49
N LYS A 58 -10.89 -9.69 -24.53
CA LYS A 58 -11.67 -10.94 -24.63
C LYS A 58 -13.18 -10.68 -24.53
N CYS A 59 -13.61 -9.69 -23.76
CA CYS A 59 -15.01 -9.32 -23.62
C CYS A 59 -15.62 -8.77 -24.91
N ILE A 60 -14.85 -7.99 -25.69
CA ILE A 60 -15.27 -7.39 -26.97
C ILE A 60 -14.96 -8.28 -28.20
N GLY A 61 -14.42 -9.48 -27.99
CA GLY A 61 -14.19 -10.46 -29.06
C GLY A 61 -12.94 -10.22 -29.91
N LEU A 62 -12.01 -9.37 -29.47
CA LEU A 62 -10.77 -9.06 -30.20
C LEU A 62 -9.57 -9.96 -29.81
N GLY A 63 -9.80 -11.04 -29.04
CA GLY A 63 -8.74 -11.93 -28.55
C GLY A 63 -8.58 -13.21 -29.39
N ASP A 64 -7.43 -13.88 -29.22
CA ASP A 64 -7.07 -15.10 -29.97
C ASP A 64 -8.21 -16.14 -30.01
N ALA A 65 -8.57 -16.52 -31.22
CA ALA A 65 -9.54 -17.58 -31.53
C ALA A 65 -9.01 -19.00 -31.20
N GLY A 66 -7.73 -19.12 -30.83
CA GLY A 66 -7.04 -20.38 -30.59
C GLY A 66 -7.03 -20.88 -29.14
N SER A 67 -7.59 -20.15 -28.17
CA SER A 67 -7.62 -20.63 -26.78
C SER A 67 -8.87 -21.49 -26.50
N ASN A 68 -8.66 -22.75 -26.16
CA ASN A 68 -9.72 -23.69 -25.71
C ASN A 68 -10.30 -23.32 -24.33
N MET A 69 -9.75 -22.30 -23.65
CA MET A 69 -10.20 -21.85 -22.34
C MET A 69 -11.54 -21.11 -22.46
N LYS A 70 -12.48 -21.43 -21.56
CA LYS A 70 -13.75 -20.72 -21.50
C LYS A 70 -13.51 -19.24 -21.21
N LYS A 71 -14.31 -18.37 -21.83
CA LYS A 71 -14.21 -16.90 -21.66
C LYS A 71 -14.16 -16.50 -20.18
N GLU A 72 -14.98 -17.13 -19.35
CA GLU A 72 -15.11 -16.81 -17.93
C GLU A 72 -13.86 -17.17 -17.13
N GLU A 73 -13.29 -18.36 -17.36
CA GLU A 73 -12.03 -18.79 -16.75
C GLU A 73 -10.87 -17.86 -17.15
N TYR A 74 -10.86 -17.41 -18.41
CA TYR A 74 -9.87 -16.46 -18.90
C TYR A 74 -9.98 -15.10 -18.21
N VAL A 75 -11.22 -14.60 -18.04
CA VAL A 75 -11.48 -13.36 -17.32
C VAL A 75 -11.03 -13.49 -15.87
N GLN A 76 -11.48 -14.52 -15.16
CA GLN A 76 -11.14 -14.74 -13.76
C GLN A 76 -9.62 -14.81 -13.56
N LYS A 77 -8.92 -15.58 -14.40
CA LYS A 77 -7.46 -15.70 -14.35
C LYS A 77 -6.75 -14.36 -14.50
N ASN A 78 -7.21 -13.49 -15.40
CA ASN A 78 -6.58 -12.19 -15.59
C ASN A 78 -6.95 -11.20 -14.47
N LEU A 79 -8.16 -11.24 -13.93
CA LEU A 79 -8.52 -10.45 -12.75
C LEU A 79 -7.70 -10.85 -11.52
N SER A 80 -7.53 -12.15 -11.25
CA SER A 80 -6.66 -12.63 -10.16
C SER A 80 -5.21 -12.18 -10.34
N LYS A 81 -4.71 -12.14 -11.58
CA LYS A 81 -3.37 -11.62 -11.86
C LYS A 81 -3.28 -10.11 -11.64
N ALA A 82 -4.27 -9.35 -12.10
CA ALA A 82 -4.33 -7.91 -11.85
C ALA A 82 -4.33 -7.62 -10.35
N LEU A 83 -5.15 -8.33 -9.58
CA LEU A 83 -5.19 -8.24 -8.12
C LEU A 83 -3.83 -8.55 -7.48
N GLY A 84 -3.13 -9.59 -7.93
CA GLY A 84 -1.79 -9.90 -7.44
C GLY A 84 -0.73 -8.85 -7.77
N HIS A 85 -0.92 -8.04 -8.81
CA HIS A 85 -0.07 -6.88 -9.10
C HIS A 85 -0.42 -5.69 -8.21
N GLU A 86 -1.71 -5.37 -8.06
CA GLU A 86 -2.17 -4.31 -7.13
C GLU A 86 -1.73 -4.59 -5.68
N TYR A 87 -1.84 -5.85 -5.24
CA TYR A 87 -1.38 -6.28 -3.93
C TYR A 87 0.12 -6.07 -3.74
N ARG A 88 0.96 -6.45 -4.72
CA ARG A 88 2.40 -6.18 -4.66
C ARG A 88 2.70 -4.69 -4.66
N ALA A 89 2.01 -3.90 -5.48
CA ALA A 89 2.14 -2.46 -5.52
C ALA A 89 1.87 -1.82 -4.14
N PHE A 90 0.82 -2.28 -3.45
CA PHE A 90 0.49 -1.82 -2.11
C PHE A 90 1.62 -2.11 -1.11
N PHE A 91 2.12 -3.34 -1.05
CA PHE A 91 3.19 -3.68 -0.10
C PHE A 91 4.51 -2.97 -0.42
N ASP A 92 4.82 -2.82 -1.71
CA ASP A 92 6.00 -2.06 -2.14
C ASP A 92 5.91 -0.60 -1.65
N VAL A 93 4.77 0.08 -1.87
CA VAL A 93 4.60 1.47 -1.41
C VAL A 93 4.48 1.57 0.10
N ALA A 94 3.84 0.60 0.77
CA ALA A 94 3.67 0.60 2.22
C ALA A 94 5.01 0.46 2.93
N ASP A 95 5.89 -0.44 2.45
CA ASP A 95 7.25 -0.58 2.95
C ASP A 95 8.01 0.76 2.80
N TRP A 96 8.01 1.32 1.58
CA TRP A 96 8.69 2.59 1.28
C TRP A 96 8.18 3.77 2.10
N PHE A 97 6.87 3.97 2.15
CA PHE A 97 6.25 5.06 2.91
C PHE A 97 6.54 4.93 4.41
N SER A 98 6.56 3.71 4.94
CA SER A 98 6.91 3.47 6.34
C SER A 98 8.36 3.83 6.67
N ILE A 99 9.27 3.72 5.70
CA ILE A 99 10.67 4.16 5.84
C ILE A 99 10.73 5.69 5.85
N ILE A 100 10.02 6.35 4.93
CA ILE A 100 9.93 7.82 4.87
C ILE A 100 9.43 8.37 6.20
N CYS A 101 8.29 7.91 6.72
CA CYS A 101 7.76 8.42 7.99
C CYS A 101 8.75 8.23 9.15
N ARG A 102 9.41 7.06 9.25
CA ARG A 102 10.40 6.82 10.29
C ARG A 102 11.61 7.73 10.17
N LYS A 103 12.07 7.98 8.94
CA LYS A 103 13.18 8.89 8.68
C LYS A 103 12.81 10.32 9.08
N GLN A 104 11.65 10.82 8.64
CA GLN A 104 11.17 12.16 9.02
C GLN A 104 11.05 12.32 10.53
N ILE A 105 10.50 11.31 11.23
CA ILE A 105 10.45 11.29 12.71
C ILE A 105 11.85 11.32 13.30
N TYR A 106 12.77 10.47 12.81
CA TYR A 106 14.15 10.41 13.29
C TYR A 106 14.86 11.75 13.10
N ASP A 107 14.67 12.38 11.95
CA ASP A 107 15.34 13.62 11.57
C ASP A 107 14.91 14.80 12.44
N ILE A 108 13.65 14.83 12.87
CA ILE A 108 13.17 15.78 13.88
C ILE A 108 13.80 15.48 15.24
N VAL A 109 13.65 14.25 15.75
CA VAL A 109 13.98 13.95 17.16
C VAL A 109 15.48 13.98 17.45
N GLN A 110 16.34 13.71 16.46
CA GLN A 110 17.79 13.74 16.65
C GLN A 110 18.33 15.14 16.98
N GLY A 111 17.57 16.21 16.68
CA GLY A 111 17.93 17.59 16.98
C GLY A 111 17.73 18.01 18.45
N TYR A 112 17.15 17.15 19.28
CA TYR A 112 16.72 17.49 20.64
C TYR A 112 17.22 16.49 21.69
N THR A 113 17.37 16.97 22.93
CA THR A 113 17.57 16.06 24.07
C THR A 113 16.25 15.39 24.46
N TYR A 114 16.36 14.28 25.19
CA TYR A 114 15.18 13.57 25.68
C TYR A 114 14.28 14.45 26.56
N GLU A 115 14.87 15.30 27.41
CA GLU A 115 14.15 16.23 28.27
C GLU A 115 13.38 17.27 27.46
N GLN A 116 13.99 17.83 26.42
CA GLN A 116 13.34 18.79 25.51
C GLN A 116 12.17 18.15 24.75
N LEU A 117 12.34 16.91 24.29
CA LEU A 117 11.28 16.15 23.63
C LEU A 117 10.11 15.88 24.57
N CYS A 118 10.37 15.49 25.81
CA CYS A 118 9.31 15.25 26.81
C CYS A 118 8.61 16.55 27.24
N ASP A 119 9.30 17.67 27.25
CA ASP A 119 8.72 18.98 27.58
C ASP A 119 7.78 19.47 26.46
N LYS A 120 8.24 19.44 25.20
CA LYS A 120 7.46 19.87 24.03
C LYS A 120 6.37 18.88 23.62
N TYR A 121 6.65 17.58 23.73
CA TYR A 121 5.74 16.50 23.42
C TYR A 121 5.70 15.48 24.56
N PRO A 122 4.84 15.69 25.59
CA PRO A 122 4.77 14.82 26.77
C PRO A 122 4.48 13.34 26.49
N LYS A 123 3.93 13.02 25.31
CA LYS A 123 3.67 11.66 24.85
C LYS A 123 4.88 10.98 24.19
N TYR A 124 6.01 11.68 24.06
CA TYR A 124 7.22 11.16 23.43
C TYR A 124 7.68 9.80 23.99
N PRO A 125 7.66 9.53 25.31
CA PRO A 125 8.07 8.21 25.83
C PRO A 125 7.17 7.06 25.35
N GLU A 126 5.85 7.31 25.27
CA GLU A 126 4.88 6.34 24.74
C GLU A 126 5.08 6.14 23.24
N MET A 127 5.20 7.23 22.48
CA MET A 127 5.47 7.20 21.05
C MET A 127 6.74 6.41 20.73
N LYS A 128 7.85 6.68 21.45
CA LYS A 128 9.13 5.99 21.26
C LYS A 128 8.98 4.48 21.47
N SER A 129 8.23 4.06 22.49
CA SER A 129 7.96 2.64 22.75
C SER A 129 7.09 2.03 21.65
N ARG A 130 6.08 2.77 21.18
CA ARG A 130 5.17 2.31 20.13
C ARG A 130 5.82 2.20 18.77
N LEU A 131 6.76 3.09 18.41
CA LEU A 131 7.56 2.99 17.17
C LEU A 131 8.34 1.67 17.06
N TYR A 132 8.82 1.15 18.19
CA TYR A 132 9.46 -0.16 18.23
C TYR A 132 8.44 -1.28 17.93
N LEU A 133 7.28 -1.27 18.60
CA LEU A 133 6.21 -2.26 18.38
C LEU A 133 5.67 -2.24 16.95
N ILE A 134 5.45 -1.06 16.36
CA ILE A 134 5.02 -0.91 14.96
C ILE A 134 6.01 -1.61 14.02
N SER A 135 7.31 -1.59 14.33
CA SER A 135 8.32 -2.22 13.50
C SER A 135 8.24 -3.75 13.57
N GLU A 136 7.94 -4.32 14.75
CA GLU A 136 7.67 -5.75 14.92
C GLU A 136 6.34 -6.17 14.26
N GLU A 137 5.31 -5.33 14.33
CA GLU A 137 4.02 -5.54 13.67
C GLU A 137 4.19 -5.58 12.15
N ILE A 138 4.90 -4.61 11.56
CA ILE A 138 5.20 -4.58 10.13
C ILE A 138 6.00 -5.82 9.71
N ALA A 139 7.02 -6.21 10.49
CA ALA A 139 7.78 -7.43 10.20
C ALA A 139 6.87 -8.67 10.20
N THR A 140 5.96 -8.78 11.17
CA THR A 140 5.00 -9.88 11.27
C THR A 140 4.02 -9.90 10.10
N ILE A 141 3.52 -8.74 9.67
CA ILE A 141 2.64 -8.64 8.51
C ILE A 141 3.39 -9.09 7.24
N ARG A 142 4.63 -8.65 7.05
CA ARG A 142 5.46 -9.00 5.88
C ARG A 142 5.81 -10.48 5.81
N ASP A 143 6.02 -11.13 6.94
CA ASP A 143 6.31 -12.57 7.04
C ASP A 143 5.08 -13.43 6.70
N LYS A 144 3.89 -12.97 7.13
CA LYS A 144 2.63 -13.72 6.95
C LYS A 144 1.92 -13.45 5.63
N LYS A 145 2.31 -12.40 4.90
CA LYS A 145 1.59 -11.92 3.71
C LYS A 145 1.43 -13.04 2.67
N ASP A 146 0.19 -13.39 2.36
CA ASP A 146 -0.14 -14.38 1.34
C ASP A 146 -1.43 -13.97 0.61
N ILE A 147 -1.38 -13.96 -0.72
CA ILE A 147 -2.52 -13.63 -1.60
C ILE A 147 -3.66 -14.63 -1.42
N SER A 148 -3.42 -15.80 -0.83
CA SER A 148 -4.45 -16.82 -0.57
C SER A 148 -5.38 -16.51 0.62
N SER A 149 -5.07 -15.47 1.41
CA SER A 149 -5.77 -15.12 2.65
C SER A 149 -6.84 -14.02 2.48
N ASN A 150 -7.33 -13.45 3.59
CA ASN A 150 -8.19 -12.26 3.55
C ASN A 150 -7.35 -11.01 3.23
N ILE A 151 -7.21 -10.73 1.94
CA ILE A 151 -6.42 -9.60 1.41
C ILE A 151 -6.75 -8.27 2.09
N PHE A 152 -8.03 -7.98 2.36
CA PHE A 152 -8.41 -6.72 2.99
C PHE A 152 -7.92 -6.58 4.42
N ASP A 153 -7.94 -7.67 5.19
CA ASP A 153 -7.46 -7.63 6.58
C ASP A 153 -5.96 -7.32 6.62
N GLU A 154 -5.17 -7.95 5.75
CA GLU A 154 -3.73 -7.70 5.67
C GLU A 154 -3.40 -6.27 5.23
N VAL A 155 -4.08 -5.79 4.19
CA VAL A 155 -3.93 -4.41 3.68
C VAL A 155 -4.31 -3.41 4.76
N ASN A 156 -5.45 -3.60 5.43
CA ASN A 156 -5.91 -2.72 6.50
C ASN A 156 -4.97 -2.75 7.72
N HIS A 157 -4.46 -3.91 8.12
CA HIS A 157 -3.50 -4.02 9.22
C HIS A 157 -2.23 -3.22 8.95
N TYR A 158 -1.68 -3.31 7.73
CA TYR A 158 -0.53 -2.47 7.37
C TYR A 158 -0.94 -0.99 7.32
N GLN A 159 -2.13 -0.69 6.78
CA GLN A 159 -2.65 0.67 6.71
C GLN A 159 -2.70 1.36 8.08
N TYR A 160 -3.13 0.66 9.14
CA TYR A 160 -3.16 1.19 10.50
C TYR A 160 -1.76 1.59 10.97
N ALA A 161 -0.74 0.76 10.72
CA ALA A 161 0.65 1.09 11.04
C ALA A 161 1.13 2.36 10.30
N LEU A 162 0.76 2.53 9.02
CA LEU A 162 1.12 3.74 8.25
C LEU A 162 0.42 4.99 8.78
N VAL A 163 -0.86 4.88 9.12
CA VAL A 163 -1.63 6.00 9.69
C VAL A 163 -1.03 6.42 11.03
N GLU A 164 -0.64 5.46 11.87
CA GLU A 164 -0.01 5.73 13.16
C GLU A 164 1.35 6.41 13.00
N LEU A 165 2.22 5.91 12.10
CA LEU A 165 3.51 6.55 11.79
C LEU A 165 3.34 7.98 11.27
N LEU A 166 2.40 8.19 10.34
CA LEU A 166 2.11 9.52 9.81
C LEU A 166 1.53 10.45 10.89
N GLY A 167 0.72 9.90 11.81
CA GLY A 167 0.21 10.61 12.98
C GLY A 167 1.34 11.14 13.86
N TYR A 168 2.32 10.28 14.19
CA TYR A 168 3.47 10.70 14.98
C TYR A 168 4.32 11.77 14.31
N TYR A 169 4.58 11.64 13.01
CA TYR A 169 5.25 12.71 12.27
C TYR A 169 4.50 14.04 12.37
N ARG A 170 3.17 14.03 12.17
CA ARG A 170 2.33 15.24 12.25
C ARG A 170 2.31 15.84 13.64
N ASP A 171 2.20 15.02 14.69
CA ASP A 171 2.23 15.47 16.08
C ASP A 171 3.54 16.20 16.39
N LEU A 172 4.68 15.65 15.97
CA LEU A 172 5.99 16.26 16.19
C LEU A 172 6.10 17.62 15.49
N VAL A 173 5.69 17.70 14.22
CA VAL A 173 5.67 18.97 13.47
C VAL A 173 4.76 20.01 14.14
N GLN A 174 3.59 19.60 14.66
CA GLN A 174 2.67 20.49 15.36
C GLN A 174 3.20 21.00 16.69
N CYS A 175 4.06 20.22 17.35
CA CYS A 175 4.76 20.61 18.57
C CYS A 175 5.97 21.54 18.33
N GLU A 176 6.18 21.99 17.08
CA GLU A 176 7.33 22.80 16.68
C GLU A 176 8.66 22.15 17.10
N LEU A 177 8.73 20.82 16.93
CA LEU A 177 9.95 20.02 16.99
C LEU A 177 10.57 19.96 15.60
#